data_AF-A0A3P6RYL3-F1
#
_entry.id   AF-A0A3P6RYL3-F1
#
_cell.length_a   1.000
_cell.length_b   1.000
_cell.length_c   1.000
_cell.angle_alpha   90.00
_cell.angle_beta   90.00
_cell.angle_gamma   90.00
#
_symmetry.space_group_name_H-M   'P 1'
#
loop_
_entity.id
_entity.type
_entity.pdbx_description
1 polymer ?
#
loop_
_entity_poly.entity_id
_entity_poly.type
_entity_poly.pdbx_seq_one_letter_code
_entity_poly.pdbx_strand_id
1 'polypeptide(L)'
;MAVAFSSDDSMGSDAVTQCTFPPGKEPSAHFSYNVGKANVVPAADADRIAEEQHLKLIHAHKGDDGMYCHFRQKSGNGENRFVPYLNDKHFIFLARGVAKDHRALDIHALDTNSPNFPYISDKKVNVAEVRKRETPAQGEGKSPCM
;
A
#
# COMPACT_ATOMS: atom_id res chain seq x y z
N MET A 1 6.70 2.48 -4.56
CA MET A 1 5.59 3.14 -3.82
C MET A 1 5.23 2.26 -2.64
N ALA A 2 4.77 2.84 -1.54
CA ALA A 2 4.43 2.12 -0.33
C ALA A 2 3.15 2.68 0.30
N VAL A 3 2.36 1.79 0.88
CA VAL A 3 1.29 2.14 1.81
C VAL A 3 1.58 1.50 3.16
N ALA A 4 1.46 2.27 4.24
CA ALA A 4 1.52 1.74 5.59
C ALA A 4 0.19 1.97 6.33
N PHE A 5 -0.13 1.02 7.21
CA PHE A 5 -1.30 1.08 8.08
C PHE A 5 -0.78 1.19 9.51
N SER A 6 -0.78 2.41 10.06
CA SER A 6 -0.19 2.68 11.37
C SER A 6 -1.23 2.96 12.44
N SER A 7 -0.89 2.62 13.67
CA SER A 7 -1.69 2.94 14.85
C SER A 7 -1.42 4.34 15.41
N ASP A 8 -0.35 5.02 14.96
CA ASP A 8 0.01 6.37 15.37
C ASP A 8 0.44 7.24 14.17
N ASP A 9 0.79 8.50 14.44
CA ASP A 9 1.22 9.46 13.41
C ASP A 9 2.73 9.37 13.12
N SER A 10 3.42 8.38 13.68
CA SER A 10 4.83 8.10 13.47
C SER A 10 5.03 6.80 12.67
N MET A 11 5.67 6.87 11.52
CA MET A 11 6.05 5.66 10.78
C MET A 11 7.24 5.01 11.49
N GLY A 12 7.00 4.04 12.36
CA GLY A 12 8.07 3.48 13.20
C GLY A 12 7.96 2.01 13.55
N SER A 13 6.78 1.41 13.44
CA SER A 13 6.51 0.03 13.86
C SER A 13 5.29 -0.52 13.14
N ASP A 14 5.31 -0.43 11.82
CA ASP A 14 4.11 -0.58 11.00
C ASP A 14 4.32 -1.57 9.86
N ALA A 15 3.27 -2.33 9.57
CA ALA A 15 3.22 -3.16 8.39
C ALA A 15 3.05 -2.28 7.14
N VAL A 16 3.91 -2.53 6.16
CA VAL A 16 4.00 -1.78 4.91
C VAL A 16 3.71 -2.72 3.76
N THR A 17 2.88 -2.28 2.83
CA THR A 17 2.72 -2.93 1.53
C THR A 17 3.35 -2.06 0.47
N GLN A 18 4.27 -2.63 -0.29
CA GLN A 18 5.09 -1.88 -1.23
C GLN A 18 5.06 -2.49 -2.61
N CYS A 19 5.19 -1.62 -3.60
CA CYS A 19 5.26 -1.96 -5.01
C CYS A 19 6.55 -1.41 -5.60
N THR A 20 7.36 -2.29 -6.16
CA THR A 20 8.70 -2.01 -6.69
C THR A 20 8.74 -2.18 -8.20
N PHE A 21 9.58 -1.38 -8.86
CA PHE A 21 9.75 -1.35 -10.30
C PHE A 21 11.24 -1.46 -10.63
N PRO A 22 11.84 -2.66 -10.54
CA PRO A 22 13.26 -2.85 -10.78
C PRO A 22 13.57 -2.68 -12.29
N PRO A 23 14.71 -2.07 -12.67
CA PRO A 23 15.10 -1.95 -14.07
C PRO A 23 15.19 -3.33 -14.75
N GLY A 24 14.52 -3.48 -15.90
CA GLY A 24 14.54 -4.71 -16.69
C GLY A 24 13.85 -5.93 -16.06
N LYS A 25 13.04 -5.73 -15.00
CA LYS A 25 12.26 -6.78 -14.35
C LYS A 25 10.79 -6.38 -14.25
N GLU A 26 9.94 -7.39 -14.13
CA GLU A 26 8.52 -7.19 -13.87
C GLU A 26 8.30 -6.46 -12.52
N PRO A 27 7.30 -5.56 -12.45
CA PRO A 27 6.88 -4.97 -11.20
C PRO A 27 6.46 -6.05 -10.20
N SER A 28 6.65 -5.77 -8.91
CA SER A 28 6.28 -6.72 -7.87
C SER A 28 5.75 -6.02 -6.63
N ALA A 29 4.86 -6.69 -5.89
CA ALA A 29 4.31 -6.21 -4.63
C ALA A 29 4.77 -7.12 -3.49
N HIS A 30 5.21 -6.53 -2.38
CA HIS A 30 5.73 -7.25 -1.21
C HIS A 30 5.24 -6.58 0.07
N PHE A 31 5.18 -7.36 1.14
CA PHE A 31 5.12 -6.82 2.48
C PHE A 31 6.52 -6.48 2.98
N SER A 32 6.55 -5.48 3.83
CA SER A 32 7.69 -5.13 4.66
C SER A 32 7.19 -4.60 6.00
N TYR A 33 8.09 -4.43 6.94
CA TYR A 33 7.77 -3.88 8.25
C TYR A 33 8.73 -2.75 8.56
N ASN A 34 8.20 -1.61 8.96
CA ASN A 34 9.03 -0.47 9.29
C ASN A 34 9.53 -0.59 10.74
N VAL A 35 10.84 -0.47 10.93
CA VAL A 35 11.51 -0.43 12.24
C VAL A 35 12.27 0.90 12.31
N GLY A 36 11.68 1.87 13.01
CA GLY A 36 12.18 3.25 12.99
C GLY A 36 12.07 3.85 11.59
N LYS A 37 13.20 4.13 10.94
CA LYS A 37 13.25 4.74 9.59
C LYS A 37 13.63 3.76 8.48
N ALA A 38 13.69 2.46 8.79
CA ALA A 38 14.16 1.44 7.86
C ALA A 38 13.15 0.29 7.77
N ASN A 39 12.99 -0.24 6.57
CA ASN A 39 12.11 -1.39 6.34
C ASN A 39 12.88 -2.70 6.43
N VAL A 40 12.28 -3.69 7.09
CA VAL A 40 12.71 -5.09 7.06
C VAL A 40 11.75 -5.91 6.22
N VAL A 41 12.27 -6.90 5.50
CA VAL A 41 11.48 -7.77 4.62
C VAL A 41 11.18 -9.12 5.29
N PRO A 42 10.08 -9.80 4.94
CA PRO A 42 9.83 -11.19 5.31
C PRO A 42 11.01 -12.08 4.92
N ALA A 43 11.69 -12.67 5.92
CA ALA A 43 12.86 -13.53 5.71
C ALA A 43 12.58 -15.00 6.08
N ALA A 44 11.75 -15.25 7.10
CA ALA A 44 11.35 -16.59 7.49
C ALA A 44 10.33 -17.17 6.52
N ASP A 45 10.37 -18.48 6.28
CA ASP A 45 9.48 -19.15 5.32
C ASP A 45 8.00 -18.95 5.66
N ALA A 46 7.64 -18.99 6.95
CA ALA A 46 6.27 -18.73 7.41
C ALA A 46 5.79 -17.32 7.01
N ASP A 47 6.64 -16.30 7.09
CA ASP A 47 6.30 -14.93 6.70
C ASP A 47 6.15 -14.79 5.18
N ARG A 48 6.98 -15.51 4.41
CA ARG A 48 6.92 -15.51 2.94
C ARG A 48 5.65 -16.21 2.44
N ILE A 49 5.30 -17.34 3.06
CA ILE A 49 4.03 -18.03 2.79
C ILE A 49 2.84 -17.12 3.13
N ALA A 50 2.91 -16.40 4.25
CA ALA A 50 1.87 -15.46 4.64
C ALA A 50 1.72 -14.32 3.61
N GLU A 51 2.83 -13.75 3.12
CA GLU A 51 2.84 -12.76 2.04
C GLU A 51 2.11 -13.29 0.79
N GLU A 52 2.47 -14.48 0.29
CA GLU A 52 1.86 -15.07 -0.91
C GLU A 52 0.34 -15.33 -0.75
N GLN A 53 -0.11 -15.68 0.45
CA GLN A 53 -1.52 -15.95 0.73
C GLN A 53 -2.38 -14.69 0.87
N HIS A 54 -1.77 -13.58 1.28
CA HIS A 54 -2.46 -12.34 1.65
C HIS A 54 -2.24 -11.21 0.65
N LEU A 55 -1.22 -11.27 -0.21
CA LEU A 55 -0.92 -10.24 -1.18
C LEU A 55 -0.87 -10.80 -2.59
N LYS A 56 -1.61 -10.16 -3.50
CA LYS A 56 -1.55 -10.47 -4.93
C LYS A 56 -1.50 -9.19 -5.73
N LEU A 57 -0.40 -9.00 -6.47
CA LEU A 57 -0.34 -7.95 -7.49
C LEU A 57 -1.33 -8.29 -8.62
N ILE A 58 -2.19 -7.33 -8.98
CA ILE A 58 -3.17 -7.45 -10.07
C ILE A 58 -2.63 -6.79 -11.32
N HIS A 59 -2.16 -5.54 -11.18
CA HIS A 59 -1.55 -4.79 -12.28
C HIS A 59 -0.63 -3.72 -11.71
N ALA A 60 0.50 -3.47 -12.36
CA ALA A 60 1.35 -2.33 -12.05
C ALA A 60 1.99 -1.82 -13.33
N HIS A 61 2.13 -0.50 -13.43
CA HIS A 61 2.84 0.15 -14.52
C HIS A 61 3.68 1.30 -13.98
N LYS A 62 4.76 1.59 -14.69
CA LYS A 62 5.56 2.80 -14.52
C LYS A 62 5.86 3.36 -15.90
N GLY A 63 5.32 4.53 -16.19
CA GLY A 63 5.44 5.22 -17.47
C GLY A 63 5.46 6.73 -17.28
N ASP A 64 5.25 7.46 -18.38
CA ASP A 64 5.23 8.93 -18.39
C ASP A 64 4.03 9.50 -17.61
N ASP A 65 2.94 8.72 -17.50
CA ASP A 65 1.74 9.01 -16.71
C ASP A 65 1.92 8.74 -15.21
N GLY A 66 3.09 8.23 -14.81
CA GLY A 66 3.47 8.04 -13.42
C GLY A 66 3.62 6.57 -13.03
N MET A 67 3.47 6.32 -11.73
CA MET A 67 3.52 4.98 -11.16
C MET A 67 2.15 4.58 -10.67
N TYR A 68 1.69 3.41 -11.10
CA TYR A 68 0.43 2.83 -10.67
C TYR A 68 0.66 1.42 -10.17
N CYS A 69 0.01 1.09 -9.06
CA CYS A 69 0.05 -0.25 -8.52
C CYS A 69 -1.32 -0.63 -7.96
N HIS A 70 -1.88 -1.69 -8.51
CA HIS A 70 -3.13 -2.30 -8.10
C HIS A 70 -2.84 -3.70 -7.59
N PHE A 71 -3.10 -3.90 -6.31
CA PHE A 71 -2.94 -5.19 -5.64
C PHE A 71 -4.18 -5.50 -4.82
N ARG A 72 -4.40 -6.78 -4.58
CA ARG A 72 -5.37 -7.28 -3.61
C ARG A 72 -4.64 -7.69 -2.36
N GLN A 73 -5.07 -7.15 -1.23
CA GLN A 73 -4.54 -7.46 0.08
C GLN A 73 -5.66 -8.02 0.98
N LYS A 74 -5.43 -9.17 1.60
CA LYS A 74 -6.27 -9.68 2.68
C LYS A 74 -5.78 -9.14 4.02
N SER A 75 -6.72 -8.85 4.92
CA SER A 75 -6.39 -8.59 6.32
C SER A 75 -5.77 -9.83 6.95
N GLY A 76 -4.73 -9.63 7.75
CA GLY A 76 -4.25 -10.65 8.69
C GLY A 76 -5.17 -10.79 9.90
N ASN A 77 -4.69 -11.53 10.90
CA ASN A 77 -5.32 -11.74 12.21
C ASN A 77 -4.56 -11.06 13.37
N GLY A 78 -3.46 -10.35 13.07
CA GLY A 78 -2.60 -9.69 14.07
C GLY A 78 -1.43 -10.54 14.58
N GLU A 79 -1.29 -11.80 14.17
CA GLU A 79 -0.20 -12.67 14.62
C GLU A 79 1.09 -12.47 13.81
N ASN A 80 0.95 -12.20 12.50
CA ASN A 80 2.09 -11.93 11.62
C ASN A 80 2.27 -10.41 11.46
N ARG A 81 3.39 -9.88 11.95
CA ARG A 81 3.70 -8.44 11.89
C ARG A 81 3.79 -7.88 10.46
N PHE A 82 4.10 -8.71 9.46
CA PHE A 82 4.21 -8.26 8.07
C PHE A 82 2.85 -8.17 7.38
N VAL A 83 1.85 -8.92 7.85
CA VAL A 83 0.51 -8.94 7.26
C VAL A 83 -0.37 -7.92 8.00
N PRO A 84 -0.78 -6.81 7.37
CA PRO A 84 -1.55 -5.78 8.07
C PRO A 84 -2.90 -6.30 8.57
N TYR A 85 -3.23 -6.03 9.83
CA TYR A 85 -4.56 -6.25 10.38
C TYR A 85 -5.44 -5.04 10.01
N LEU A 86 -6.33 -5.20 9.03
CA LEU A 86 -7.07 -4.07 8.44
C LEU A 86 -8.43 -3.80 9.10
N ASN A 87 -8.84 -4.64 10.03
CA ASN A 87 -10.09 -4.51 10.77
C ASN A 87 -9.91 -3.69 12.06
N ASP A 88 -9.16 -2.59 11.94
CA ASP A 88 -8.99 -1.55 12.95
C ASP A 88 -8.76 -0.19 12.27
N LYS A 89 -8.81 0.89 13.03
CA LYS A 89 -8.60 2.27 12.56
C LYS A 89 -7.10 2.57 12.48
N HIS A 90 -6.63 2.88 11.28
CA HIS A 90 -5.22 3.19 11.01
C HIS A 90 -5.06 4.57 10.40
N PHE A 91 -3.96 5.24 10.73
CA PHE A 91 -3.43 6.26 9.85
C PHE A 91 -2.91 5.61 8.57
N ILE A 92 -3.26 6.19 7.43
CA ILE A 92 -2.80 5.73 6.12
C ILE A 92 -1.62 6.59 5.71
N PHE A 93 -0.48 5.94 5.52
CA PHE A 93 0.72 6.57 5.02
C PHE A 93 0.93 6.17 3.57
N LEU A 94 1.18 7.13 2.70
CA LEU A 94 1.51 6.90 1.30
C LEU A 94 2.88 7.50 1.00
N ALA A 95 3.83 6.65 0.61
CA ALA A 95 5.19 7.07 0.33
C ALA A 95 5.60 6.68 -1.09
N ARG A 96 6.40 7.54 -1.71
CA ARG A 96 7.13 7.23 -2.94
C ARG A 96 8.62 7.45 -2.70
N GLY A 97 9.44 6.60 -3.31
CA GLY A 97 10.88 6.59 -3.07
C GLY A 97 11.59 5.62 -3.98
N VAL A 98 12.90 5.55 -3.79
CA VAL A 98 13.78 4.63 -4.51
C VAL A 98 13.69 3.24 -3.89
N ALA A 99 13.64 2.21 -4.73
CA ALA A 99 13.75 0.84 -4.27
C ALA A 99 15.24 0.49 -4.17
N LYS A 100 15.67 -0.05 -3.03
CA LYS A 100 17.04 -0.55 -2.85
C LYS A 100 17.27 -1.82 -3.64
N ASP A 101 16.26 -2.69 -3.67
CA ASP A 101 16.21 -3.88 -4.51
C ASP A 101 14.75 -4.24 -4.86
N HIS A 102 14.51 -5.41 -5.47
CA HIS A 102 13.18 -5.86 -5.85
C HIS A 102 12.17 -6.04 -4.69
N ARG A 103 12.64 -6.24 -3.45
CA ARG A 103 11.85 -6.49 -2.25
C ARG A 103 12.04 -5.44 -1.16
N ALA A 104 13.05 -4.57 -1.25
CA ALA A 104 13.32 -3.55 -0.24
C ALA A 104 13.20 -2.12 -0.77
N LEU A 105 12.55 -1.26 0.01
CA LEU A 105 12.54 0.18 -0.21
C LEU A 105 13.69 0.85 0.54
N ASP A 106 14.20 1.93 -0.03
CA ASP A 106 15.10 2.85 0.67
C ASP A 106 14.31 3.84 1.54
N ILE A 107 15.02 4.64 2.33
CA ILE A 107 14.44 5.68 3.19
C ILE A 107 13.68 6.68 2.32
N HIS A 108 12.43 6.98 2.70
CA HIS A 108 11.64 8.01 2.04
C HIS A 108 12.18 9.42 2.36
N ALA A 109 11.71 10.45 1.64
CA ALA A 109 12.15 11.81 1.94
C ALA A 109 11.77 12.22 3.38
N LEU A 110 12.72 12.86 4.07
CA LEU A 110 12.56 13.33 5.46
C LEU A 110 12.21 14.84 5.54
N ASP A 111 12.37 15.57 4.44
CA ASP A 111 11.99 16.98 4.32
C ASP A 111 10.52 17.09 3.93
N THR A 112 9.73 17.78 4.78
CA THR A 112 8.30 18.02 4.60
C THR A 112 7.96 18.84 3.35
N ASN A 113 8.93 19.56 2.79
CA ASN A 113 8.76 20.31 1.54
C ASN A 113 9.07 19.47 0.30
N SER A 114 9.59 18.25 0.47
CA SER A 114 9.87 17.36 -0.64
C SER A 114 8.57 16.87 -1.28
N PRO A 115 8.48 16.84 -2.62
CA PRO A 115 7.33 16.21 -3.28
C PRO A 115 7.30 14.68 -3.09
N ASN A 116 8.33 14.10 -2.48
CA ASN A 116 8.41 12.69 -2.08
C ASN A 116 8.14 12.48 -0.57
N PHE A 117 7.84 13.55 0.18
CA PHE A 117 7.49 13.40 1.59
C PHE A 117 6.22 12.55 1.69
N PRO A 118 6.16 11.59 2.64
CA PRO A 118 4.98 10.75 2.78
C PRO A 118 3.73 11.58 3.06
N TYR A 119 2.65 11.25 2.38
CA TYR A 119 1.33 11.70 2.79
C TYR A 119 0.89 10.88 4.00
N ILE A 120 0.28 11.56 4.98
CA ILE A 120 -0.30 10.96 6.18
C ILE A 120 -1.75 11.42 6.23
N SER A 121 -2.69 10.48 6.37
CA SER A 121 -4.10 10.84 6.56
C SER A 121 -4.30 11.63 7.86
N ASP A 122 -5.14 12.66 7.84
CA ASP A 122 -5.38 13.55 8.99
C ASP A 122 -6.10 12.85 10.16
N LYS A 123 -6.75 11.71 9.88
CA LYS A 123 -7.49 10.91 10.85
C LYS A 123 -7.31 9.43 10.56
N LYS A 124 -7.48 8.61 11.59
CA LYS A 124 -7.51 7.16 11.42
C LYS A 124 -8.74 6.72 10.61
N VAL A 125 -8.53 5.78 9.70
CA VAL A 125 -9.54 5.19 8.82
C VAL A 125 -9.56 3.69 9.06
N ASN A 126 -10.75 3.11 9.22
CA ASN A 126 -10.92 1.66 9.16
C ASN A 126 -11.17 1.29 7.69
N VAL A 127 -10.20 0.65 7.04
CA VAL A 127 -10.31 0.29 5.62
C VAL A 127 -11.19 -0.93 5.38
N ALA A 128 -11.49 -1.72 6.42
CA ALA A 128 -12.48 -2.79 6.36
C ALA A 128 -13.92 -2.24 6.43
N GLU A 129 -14.12 -1.06 7.03
CA GLU A 129 -15.40 -0.34 7.03
C GLU A 129 -15.65 0.32 5.65
N VAL A 130 -15.93 -0.49 4.64
CA VAL A 130 -16.33 0.04 3.33
C VAL A 130 -17.78 0.53 3.41
N ARG A 131 -17.97 1.85 3.47
CA ARG A 131 -19.21 2.45 3.00
C ARG A 131 -19.29 2.21 1.50
N LYS A 132 -20.21 1.34 1.05
CA LYS A 132 -20.55 1.26 -0.38
C LYS A 132 -20.86 2.68 -0.84
N ARG A 133 -20.03 3.23 -1.74
CA ARG A 133 -20.46 4.42 -2.50
C ARG A 133 -21.71 3.99 -3.25
N GLU A 134 -22.84 4.63 -2.98
CA GLU A 134 -24.00 4.52 -3.84
C GLU A 134 -23.57 5.05 -5.21
N THR A 135 -23.41 4.15 -6.18
CA THR A 135 -23.29 4.55 -7.57
C THR A 135 -24.60 5.25 -7.91
N PRO A 136 -24.60 6.53 -8.35
CA PRO A 136 -25.83 7.15 -8.84
C PRO A 136 -26.39 6.24 -9.94
N ALA A 137 -27.64 5.83 -9.81
CA ALA A 137 -28.33 5.10 -10.86
C ALA A 137 -28.16 5.89 -12.15
N GLN A 138 -27.62 5.25 -13.20
CA GLN A 138 -27.62 5.84 -14.54
C GLN A 138 -29.06 6.24 -14.85
N GLY A 139 -29.28 7.55 -14.97
CA GLY A 139 -30.57 8.10 -15.40
C GLY A 139 -30.94 7.45 -16.73
N GLU A 140 -32.16 6.95 -16.80
CA GLU A 140 -32.78 6.47 -18.02
C GLU A 140 -32.66 7.57 -19.10
N GLY A 141 -31.80 7.31 -20.08
CA GLY A 141 -31.75 8.12 -21.29
C GLY A 141 -33.07 7.96 -22.03
N LYS A 142 -33.97 8.94 -21.90
CA LYS A 142 -35.00 9.16 -22.92
C LYS A 142 -34.29 9.61 -24.19
N SER A 143 -34.16 8.68 -25.13
CA SER A 143 -33.86 9.00 -26.52
C SER A 143 -35.10 9.66 -27.15
N PRO A 144 -35.01 10.87 -27.72
CA PRO A 144 -36.04 11.36 -28.63
C PRO A 144 -35.75 10.78 -30.02
N CYS A 145 -36.58 9.83 -30.46
CA CYS A 145 -36.65 9.53 -31.88
C CYS A 145 -37.56 10.56 -32.57
N MET A 146 -37.08 11.05 -33.71
CA MET A 146 -37.75 11.90 -34.70
C MET A 146 -39.10 11.35 -35.14
#